data_AF-A0A2R6B153-F1
#
_entry.id   AF-A0A2R6B153-F1
#
_cell.length_a   1.000
_cell.length_b   1.000
_cell.length_c   1.000
_cell.angle_alpha   90.00
_cell.angle_beta   90.00
_cell.angle_gamma   90.00
#
_symmetry.space_group_name_H-M   'P 1'
#
loop_
_entity.id
_entity.type
_entity.pdbx_description
1 polymer ?
#
loop_
_entity_poly.entity_id
_entity_poly.type
_entity_poly.pdbx_seq_one_letter_code
_entity_poly.pdbx_strand_id
1 'polypeptide(L)'
;MMRTVEAMIAVAILVGGVAGLTAYLQLPPPKSVYSDQLYNLGYSALQQLTASGVLQTAAFNPDNPLYQGELQSALQAILPANVVYNLTYYNVTTSTINGVNTTQYTPIGYISNSGGAQPKFTVTVSFVVPSPNLTFVLKAKPYHSTVFILNCSDALGWWITGYTASTLAANLKQLLTQRTYFQKVITINNTNQLYTLLSSGELQVDQTQYSATNSIIINVFGESIPIPLTLLGVNNGDFAGYDKWLGQKVQNYNITWVQVVGWPFYEVSNTQYSGFSNSNCGQGYPYYGIVGICGLGGTGLDSFAEGFTGIDSCSISVGAPSGYAIVDASSNLLATENYYGIYVNPYQSSSRPLQFPNNCGLQPIMAVFNSFTSGSTTYYPAEVYTNSEHQGYFIDIGLVRIPDIRIAALALLEFFHPQVIPSTNFATTGYTRLVVLQLGEL
;
A
#
# COMPACT_ATOMS: atom_id res chain seq x y z
N MET A 1 54.56 -35.09 -34.24
CA MET A 1 54.67 -33.65 -33.86
C MET A 1 53.31 -33.00 -33.59
N MET A 2 52.27 -33.22 -34.41
CA MET A 2 50.93 -32.61 -34.22
C MET A 2 50.27 -32.94 -32.87
N ARG A 3 50.34 -34.21 -32.41
CA ARG A 3 49.81 -34.63 -31.10
C ARG A 3 50.46 -33.95 -29.89
N THR A 4 51.70 -33.49 -30.00
CA THR A 4 52.43 -32.84 -28.90
C THR A 4 51.99 -31.38 -28.75
N VAL A 5 51.70 -30.72 -29.88
CA VAL A 5 51.20 -29.33 -29.91
C VAL A 5 49.78 -29.26 -29.37
N GLU A 6 48.91 -30.20 -29.75
CA GLU A 6 47.54 -30.29 -29.22
C GLU A 6 47.51 -30.49 -27.71
N ALA A 7 48.38 -31.36 -27.18
CA ALA A 7 48.49 -31.59 -25.74
C ALA A 7 48.95 -30.34 -24.99
N MET A 8 49.90 -29.57 -25.53
CA MET A 8 50.35 -28.33 -24.89
C MET A 8 49.26 -27.25 -24.90
N ILE A 9 48.50 -27.13 -26.00
CA ILE A 9 47.39 -26.17 -26.08
C ILE A 9 46.28 -26.55 -25.10
N ALA A 10 45.92 -27.84 -24.98
CA ALA A 10 44.92 -28.30 -24.04
C ALA A 10 45.31 -28.02 -22.58
N VAL A 11 46.59 -28.23 -22.23
CA VAL A 11 47.12 -27.91 -20.90
C VAL A 11 47.11 -26.40 -20.65
N ALA A 12 47.48 -25.58 -21.64
CA ALA A 12 47.45 -24.12 -21.50
C ALA A 12 46.03 -23.58 -21.30
N ILE A 13 45.02 -24.15 -22.00
CA ILE A 13 43.61 -23.80 -21.81
C ILE A 13 43.12 -24.24 -20.44
N LEU A 14 43.49 -25.43 -19.96
CA LEU A 14 43.12 -25.91 -18.63
C LEU A 14 43.75 -25.06 -17.51
N VAL A 15 45.04 -24.74 -17.61
CA VAL A 15 45.73 -23.90 -16.63
C VAL A 15 45.20 -22.46 -16.67
N GLY A 16 44.97 -21.91 -17.86
CA GLY A 16 44.35 -20.59 -18.04
C GLY A 16 42.93 -20.53 -17.51
N GLY A 17 42.14 -21.58 -17.70
CA GLY A 17 40.77 -21.71 -17.18
C GLY A 17 40.74 -21.81 -15.65
N VAL A 18 41.63 -22.60 -15.05
CA VAL A 18 41.76 -22.72 -13.58
C VAL A 18 42.24 -21.41 -12.97
N ALA A 19 43.26 -20.76 -13.55
CA ALA A 19 43.74 -19.46 -13.09
C ALA A 19 42.66 -18.37 -13.22
N GLY A 20 41.92 -18.36 -14.32
CA GLY A 20 40.80 -17.44 -14.54
C GLY A 20 39.65 -17.65 -13.55
N LEU A 21 39.28 -18.90 -13.25
CA LEU A 21 38.27 -19.24 -12.24
C LEU A 21 38.71 -18.85 -10.82
N THR A 22 40.00 -19.01 -10.48
CA THR A 22 40.52 -18.57 -9.16
C THR A 22 40.56 -17.04 -9.01
N ALA A 23 40.68 -16.29 -10.11
CA ALA A 23 40.57 -14.83 -10.08
C ALA A 23 39.13 -14.35 -9.90
N TYR A 24 38.13 -15.06 -10.46
CA TYR A 24 36.70 -14.77 -10.27
C TYR A 24 36.13 -15.26 -8.94
N LEU A 25 36.80 -16.20 -8.27
CA LEU A 25 36.47 -16.67 -6.90
C LEU A 25 37.12 -15.82 -5.80
N GLN A 26 37.76 -14.70 -6.12
CA GLN A 26 38.15 -13.75 -5.09
C GLN A 26 36.88 -13.21 -4.44
N LEU A 27 36.59 -13.73 -3.24
CA LEU A 27 35.67 -13.12 -2.29
C LEU A 27 35.88 -11.60 -2.33
N PRO A 28 34.81 -10.80 -2.44
CA PRO A 28 34.94 -9.35 -2.41
C PRO A 28 35.86 -8.98 -1.23
N PRO A 29 36.89 -8.16 -1.46
CA PRO A 29 37.89 -7.88 -0.44
C PRO A 29 37.15 -7.49 0.85
N PRO A 30 37.52 -8.00 2.03
CA PRO A 30 36.77 -7.78 3.27
C PRO A 30 36.31 -6.32 3.44
N LYS A 31 37.18 -5.38 3.04
CA LYS A 31 36.92 -3.95 2.99
C LYS A 31 35.59 -3.54 2.33
N SER A 32 35.13 -4.19 1.25
CA SER A 32 33.88 -3.84 0.57
C SER A 32 32.63 -4.41 1.24
N VAL A 33 32.73 -5.57 1.90
CA VAL A 33 31.58 -6.17 2.61
C VAL A 33 31.39 -5.51 3.97
N TYR A 34 32.48 -5.28 4.70
CA TYR A 34 32.45 -4.64 6.03
C TYR A 34 32.08 -3.15 5.96
N SER A 35 32.48 -2.42 4.91
CA SER A 35 32.08 -1.01 4.74
C SER A 35 30.57 -0.84 4.59
N ASP A 36 29.93 -1.74 3.83
CA ASP A 36 28.49 -1.67 3.55
C ASP A 36 27.67 -2.08 4.77
N GLN A 37 28.13 -3.08 5.53
CA GLN A 37 27.50 -3.48 6.80
C GLN A 37 27.60 -2.38 7.85
N LEU A 38 28.77 -1.75 8.03
CA LEU A 38 28.95 -0.61 8.93
C LEU A 38 28.13 0.60 8.48
N TYR A 39 28.03 0.85 7.18
CA TYR A 39 27.19 1.92 6.63
C TYR A 39 25.71 1.70 6.98
N ASN A 40 25.19 0.50 6.70
CA ASN A 40 23.81 0.13 6.98
C ASN A 40 23.51 0.20 8.48
N LEU A 41 24.42 -0.30 9.32
CA LEU A 41 24.32 -0.18 10.78
C LEU A 41 24.22 1.29 11.21
N GLY A 42 25.12 2.14 10.73
CA GLY A 42 25.12 3.56 11.07
C GLY A 42 23.86 4.29 10.59
N TYR A 43 23.39 3.98 9.39
CA TYR A 43 22.17 4.56 8.84
C TYR A 43 20.92 4.12 9.62
N SER A 44 20.76 2.81 9.89
CA SER A 44 19.66 2.28 10.71
C SER A 44 19.69 2.82 12.13
N ALA A 45 20.87 2.97 12.74
CA ALA A 45 21.01 3.56 14.07
C ALA A 45 20.51 5.01 14.09
N LEU A 46 20.91 5.83 13.12
CA LEU A 46 20.44 7.22 13.01
C LEU A 46 18.92 7.29 12.76
N GLN A 47 18.36 6.39 11.94
CA GLN A 47 16.91 6.31 11.74
C GLN A 47 16.16 5.97 13.02
N GLN A 48 16.61 4.97 13.77
CA GLN A 48 15.97 4.55 15.02
C GLN A 48 16.06 5.65 16.09
N LEU A 49 17.21 6.31 16.22
CA LEU A 49 17.40 7.44 17.13
C LEU A 49 16.55 8.65 16.73
N THR A 50 16.34 8.87 15.43
CA THR A 50 15.43 9.90 14.91
C THR A 50 13.99 9.55 15.22
N ALA A 51 13.56 8.30 15.00
CA ALA A 51 12.20 7.85 15.27
C ALA A 51 11.84 7.94 16.76
N SER A 52 12.80 7.70 17.65
CA SER A 52 12.63 7.85 19.11
C SER A 52 12.64 9.30 19.60
N GLY A 53 12.99 10.27 18.75
CA GLY A 53 13.11 11.69 19.13
C GLY A 53 14.41 12.08 19.84
N VAL A 54 15.21 11.09 20.26
CA VAL A 54 16.46 11.31 21.02
C VAL A 54 17.49 12.09 20.21
N LEU A 55 17.71 11.71 18.93
CA LEU A 55 18.69 12.39 18.09
C LEU A 55 18.32 13.85 17.81
N GLN A 56 17.02 14.11 17.58
CA GLN A 56 16.51 15.46 17.30
C GLN A 56 16.70 16.36 18.52
N THR A 57 16.38 15.84 19.71
CA THR A 57 16.44 16.61 20.96
C THR A 57 17.89 17.00 21.28
N ALA A 58 18.84 16.08 21.10
CA ALA A 58 20.27 16.31 21.29
C ALA A 58 20.89 17.22 20.21
N ALA A 59 20.54 17.05 18.93
CA ALA A 59 21.11 17.85 17.84
C ALA A 59 20.66 19.32 17.86
N PHE A 60 19.48 19.60 18.42
CA PHE A 60 18.97 20.98 18.56
C PHE A 60 19.34 21.63 19.89
N ASN A 61 19.75 20.84 20.89
CA ASN A 61 20.21 21.32 22.19
C ASN A 61 21.59 20.70 22.53
N PRO A 62 22.65 21.03 21.75
CA PRO A 62 23.97 20.41 21.91
C PRO A 62 24.59 20.68 23.30
N ASP A 63 24.25 21.80 23.93
CA ASP A 63 24.81 22.21 25.22
C ASP A 63 24.11 21.57 26.43
N ASN A 64 23.02 20.82 26.23
CA ASN A 64 22.27 20.21 27.33
C ASN A 64 22.84 18.81 27.66
N PRO A 65 23.45 18.62 28.85
CA PRO A 65 24.11 17.36 29.20
C PRO A 65 23.13 16.19 29.35
N LEU A 66 21.86 16.43 29.70
CA LEU A 66 20.86 15.36 29.81
C LEU A 66 20.58 14.74 28.43
N TYR A 67 20.32 15.55 27.42
CA TYR A 67 20.03 15.06 26.07
C TYR A 67 21.25 14.43 25.39
N GLN A 68 22.45 14.95 25.65
CA GLN A 68 23.68 14.30 25.19
C GLN A 68 23.90 12.94 25.87
N GLY A 69 23.61 12.84 27.18
CA GLY A 69 23.71 11.58 27.94
C GLY A 69 22.73 10.51 27.49
N GLU A 70 21.48 10.89 27.18
CA GLU A 70 20.47 9.98 26.62
C GLU A 70 20.89 9.47 25.23
N LEU A 71 21.37 10.36 24.36
CA LEU A 71 21.85 9.98 23.03
C LEU A 71 23.09 9.06 23.12
N GLN A 72 24.02 9.34 24.02
CA GLN A 72 25.18 8.49 24.25
C GLN A 72 24.77 7.09 24.72
N SER A 73 23.82 7.02 25.66
CA SER A 73 23.29 5.74 26.17
C SER A 73 22.57 4.96 25.06
N ALA A 74 21.78 5.63 24.24
CA ALA A 74 21.07 5.02 23.13
C ALA A 74 22.03 4.52 22.03
N LEU A 75 23.08 5.27 21.70
CA LEU A 75 24.13 4.83 20.76
C LEU A 75 24.89 3.61 21.29
N GLN A 76 25.20 3.57 22.59
CA GLN A 76 25.85 2.41 23.21
C GLN A 76 24.94 1.17 23.25
N ALA A 77 23.63 1.34 23.29
CA ALA A 77 22.68 0.23 23.23
C ALA A 77 22.46 -0.30 21.81
N ILE A 78 22.54 0.56 20.80
CA ILE A 78 22.30 0.21 19.39
C ILE A 78 23.57 -0.31 18.70
N LEU A 79 24.72 0.30 18.99
CA LEU A 79 25.98 -0.06 18.35
C LEU A 79 26.62 -1.26 19.06
N PRO A 80 27.16 -2.25 18.32
CA PRO A 80 27.94 -3.34 18.90
C PRO A 80 29.17 -2.84 19.67
N ALA A 81 29.60 -3.61 20.68
CA ALA A 81 30.71 -3.23 21.55
C ALA A 81 32.07 -3.07 20.84
N ASN A 82 32.24 -3.67 19.66
CA ASN A 82 33.44 -3.54 18.82
C ASN A 82 33.43 -2.32 17.88
N VAL A 83 32.37 -1.50 17.92
CA VAL A 83 32.22 -0.32 17.07
C VAL A 83 32.42 0.96 17.89
N VAL A 84 33.37 1.79 17.46
CA VAL A 84 33.53 3.16 17.92
C VAL A 84 32.78 4.13 17.01
N TYR A 85 32.37 5.27 17.55
CA TYR A 85 31.65 6.29 16.84
C TYR A 85 32.17 7.70 17.17
N ASN A 86 32.04 8.58 16.19
CA ASN A 86 32.16 10.02 16.33
C ASN A 86 31.00 10.67 15.58
N LEU A 87 30.05 11.24 16.31
CA LEU A 87 28.87 11.90 15.76
C LEU A 87 29.03 13.40 15.92
N THR A 88 28.94 14.14 14.82
CA THR A 88 29.06 15.60 14.79
C THR A 88 27.75 16.21 14.27
N TYR A 89 27.27 17.25 14.95
CA TYR A 89 26.10 18.02 14.52
C TYR A 89 26.55 19.27 13.77
N TYR A 90 25.87 19.59 12.68
CA TYR A 90 26.10 20.78 11.87
C TYR A 90 24.82 21.60 11.77
N ASN A 91 24.97 22.91 11.97
CA ASN A 91 23.96 23.88 11.60
C ASN A 91 24.00 24.11 10.08
N VAL A 92 22.83 24.09 9.46
CA VAL A 92 22.65 24.30 8.02
C VAL A 92 22.12 25.72 7.83
N THR A 93 22.92 26.57 7.19
CA THR A 93 22.55 27.95 6.88
C THR A 93 22.61 28.16 5.37
N THR A 94 21.53 28.66 4.78
CA THR A 94 21.53 29.07 3.37
C THR A 94 21.85 30.57 3.29
N SER A 95 22.86 30.93 2.52
CA SER A 95 23.22 32.30 2.21
C SER A 95 23.27 32.48 0.70
N THR A 96 22.76 33.60 0.19
CA THR A 96 22.88 33.95 -1.22
C THR A 96 24.14 34.80 -1.42
N ILE A 97 25.16 34.22 -2.04
CA ILE A 97 26.41 34.92 -2.38
C ILE A 97 26.44 35.08 -3.90
N ASN A 98 26.54 36.32 -4.38
CA ASN A 98 26.56 36.65 -5.82
C ASN A 98 25.39 36.07 -6.64
N GLY A 99 24.18 36.05 -6.06
CA GLY A 99 22.97 35.54 -6.74
C GLY A 99 22.86 34.02 -6.78
N VAL A 100 23.81 33.27 -6.19
CA VAL A 100 23.76 31.81 -6.06
C VAL A 100 23.42 31.45 -4.62
N ASN A 101 22.41 30.59 -4.44
CA ASN A 101 22.08 30.04 -3.14
C ASN A 101 23.15 29.03 -2.73
N THR A 102 23.93 29.36 -1.72
CA THR A 102 24.98 28.51 -1.14
C THR A 102 24.57 28.01 0.23
N THR A 103 24.75 26.70 0.46
CA THR A 103 24.46 26.06 1.76
C THR A 103 25.77 25.89 2.52
N GLN A 104 25.86 26.47 3.71
CA GLN A 104 27.01 26.36 4.59
C GLN A 104 26.67 25.45 5.78
N TYR A 105 27.62 24.58 6.14
CA TYR A 105 27.52 23.67 7.27
C TYR A 105 28.53 24.09 8.35
N THR A 106 28.05 24.49 9.52
CA THR A 106 28.91 24.87 10.65
C THR A 106 28.76 23.87 11.80
N PRO A 107 29.84 23.24 12.28
CA PRO A 107 29.75 22.28 13.38
C PRO A 107 29.33 23.00 14.67
N ILE A 108 28.38 22.42 15.40
CA ILE A 108 27.82 23.00 16.64
C ILE A 108 28.06 22.11 17.88
N GLY A 109 28.46 20.86 17.68
CA GLY A 109 28.76 19.95 18.77
C GLY A 109 29.14 18.57 18.26
N TYR A 110 29.68 17.73 19.14
CA TYR A 110 30.03 16.36 18.81
C TYR A 110 29.95 15.45 20.04
N ILE A 111 29.75 14.15 19.81
CA ILE A 111 29.87 13.09 20.80
C ILE A 111 30.72 11.96 20.22
N SER A 112 31.61 11.40 21.02
CA SER A 112 32.50 10.32 20.59
C SER A 112 32.74 9.34 21.74
N ASN A 113 32.92 8.07 21.39
CA ASN A 113 33.43 7.05 22.31
C ASN A 113 34.82 6.53 21.90
N SER A 114 35.49 7.16 20.92
CA SER A 114 36.79 6.71 20.45
C SER A 114 37.90 7.02 21.46
N GLY A 115 38.24 6.04 22.30
CA GLY A 115 39.30 6.12 23.32
C GLY A 115 40.74 6.07 22.78
N GLY A 116 40.98 6.50 21.54
CA GLY A 116 42.32 6.51 20.93
C GLY A 116 42.78 5.23 20.22
N ALA A 117 41.97 4.17 20.22
CA ALA A 117 42.22 2.98 19.39
C ALA A 117 42.00 3.29 17.91
N GLN A 118 42.92 2.84 17.04
CA GLN A 118 42.85 3.08 15.59
C GLN A 118 41.90 2.06 14.96
N PRO A 119 40.73 2.47 14.43
CA PRO A 119 39.79 1.56 13.80
C PRO A 119 40.40 0.99 12.51
N LYS A 120 40.18 -0.30 12.26
CA LYS A 120 40.63 -0.99 11.03
C LYS A 120 39.87 -0.52 9.79
N PHE A 121 38.58 -0.21 9.99
CA PHE A 121 37.68 0.26 8.96
C PHE A 121 36.87 1.43 9.49
N THR A 122 36.66 2.44 8.66
CA THR A 122 35.84 3.60 9.01
C THR A 122 34.82 3.88 7.92
N VAL A 123 33.61 4.25 8.31
CA VAL A 123 32.56 4.70 7.39
C VAL A 123 31.96 6.00 7.91
N THR A 124 31.52 6.86 6.99
CA THR A 124 30.80 8.10 7.33
C THR A 124 29.38 8.01 6.80
N VAL A 125 28.41 8.28 7.67
CA VAL A 125 27.00 8.36 7.34
C VAL A 125 26.52 9.79 7.61
N SER A 126 25.92 10.41 6.61
CA SER A 126 25.33 11.75 6.71
C SER A 126 23.80 11.64 6.74
N PHE A 127 23.16 12.33 7.68
CA PHE A 127 21.71 12.24 7.91
C PHE A 127 21.15 13.61 8.30
N VAL A 128 20.03 14.02 7.68
CA VAL A 128 19.38 15.30 7.99
C VAL A 128 18.28 15.07 9.01
N VAL A 129 18.30 15.83 10.11
CA VAL A 129 17.40 15.69 11.24
C VAL A 129 16.57 16.96 11.40
N PRO A 130 15.23 16.87 11.49
CA PRO A 130 14.35 18.01 11.74
C PRO A 130 14.37 18.44 13.21
N SER A 131 13.93 19.67 13.49
CA SER A 131 13.69 20.13 14.86
C SER A 131 12.65 19.26 15.56
N PRO A 132 12.77 18.98 16.88
CA PRO A 132 11.73 18.30 17.66
C PRO A 132 10.36 18.98 17.55
N ASN A 133 10.35 20.30 17.32
CA ASN A 133 9.14 21.11 17.18
C ASN A 133 8.64 21.19 15.73
N LEU A 134 9.39 20.64 14.77
CA LEU A 134 8.98 20.54 13.38
C LEU A 134 8.16 19.26 13.22
N THR A 135 6.85 19.37 13.34
CA THR A 135 5.99 18.36 12.72
C THR A 135 6.06 18.57 11.21
N PHE A 136 6.49 17.54 10.48
CA PHE A 136 6.29 17.50 9.03
C PHE A 136 4.78 17.42 8.77
N VAL A 137 4.11 18.57 8.78
CA VAL A 137 2.70 18.64 8.41
C VAL A 137 2.64 18.58 6.89
N LEU A 138 2.74 17.36 6.36
CA LEU A 138 2.34 17.07 5.00
C LEU A 138 0.86 17.42 4.88
N LYS A 139 0.54 18.60 4.33
CA LYS A 139 -0.84 19.01 4.07
C LYS A 139 -1.23 18.40 2.73
N ALA A 140 -2.16 17.45 2.76
CA ALA A 140 -2.79 17.02 1.52
C ALA A 140 -3.67 18.16 0.99
N LYS A 141 -3.61 18.38 -0.33
CA LYS A 141 -4.66 19.03 -1.09
C LYS A 141 -5.69 17.95 -1.41
N PRO A 142 -6.85 17.92 -0.72
CA PRO A 142 -7.77 16.80 -0.84
C PRO A 142 -8.28 16.67 -2.28
N TYR A 143 -8.34 15.45 -2.78
CA TYR A 143 -9.04 15.17 -4.03
C TYR A 143 -10.54 15.51 -3.85
N HIS A 144 -11.13 16.16 -4.85
CA HIS A 144 -12.50 16.67 -4.78
C HIS A 144 -13.53 15.55 -5.02
N SER A 145 -13.57 14.60 -4.10
CA SER A 145 -14.53 13.49 -4.11
C SER A 145 -14.96 13.14 -2.67
N THR A 146 -16.15 12.56 -2.57
CA THR A 146 -16.66 11.96 -1.33
C THR A 146 -16.38 10.47 -1.37
N VAL A 147 -15.72 9.97 -0.32
CA VAL A 147 -15.54 8.53 -0.09
C VAL A 147 -16.64 8.04 0.85
N PHE A 148 -17.43 7.09 0.37
CA PHE A 148 -18.43 6.35 1.13
C PHE A 148 -17.86 4.97 1.48
N ILE A 149 -17.74 4.68 2.77
CA ILE A 149 -17.32 3.34 3.24
C ILE A 149 -18.56 2.61 3.72
N LEU A 150 -18.84 1.44 3.15
CA LEU A 150 -19.99 0.64 3.58
C LEU A 150 -19.76 0.14 5.02
N ASN A 151 -20.71 0.38 5.91
CA ASN A 151 -20.71 -0.11 7.29
C ASN A 151 -22.17 -0.45 7.68
N CYS A 152 -22.84 -1.17 6.79
CA CYS A 152 -24.24 -1.54 6.91
C CYS A 152 -24.47 -2.48 8.10
N SER A 153 -25.14 -1.97 9.14
CA SER A 153 -25.51 -2.73 10.35
C SER A 153 -26.51 -3.87 10.10
N ASP A 154 -27.23 -3.80 8.99
CA ASP A 154 -28.24 -4.74 8.51
C ASP A 154 -27.71 -5.72 7.44
N ALA A 155 -26.40 -5.82 7.27
CA ALA A 155 -25.75 -6.73 6.34
C ALA A 155 -24.65 -7.54 7.05
N LEU A 156 -24.29 -8.68 6.46
CA LEU A 156 -23.20 -9.51 6.97
C LEU A 156 -22.11 -9.64 5.93
N GLY A 157 -20.89 -9.65 6.43
CA GLY A 157 -19.72 -9.91 5.65
C GLY A 157 -19.38 -11.38 5.63
N TRP A 158 -18.88 -11.87 4.50
CA TRP A 158 -18.27 -13.19 4.44
C TRP A 158 -16.81 -13.10 4.01
N TRP A 159 -15.95 -13.48 4.94
CA TRP A 159 -14.56 -13.82 4.72
C TRP A 159 -14.08 -14.61 5.94
N ILE A 160 -13.05 -15.42 5.75
CA ILE A 160 -12.48 -16.21 6.84
C ILE A 160 -11.39 -15.34 7.46
N THR A 161 -11.65 -14.79 8.65
CA THR A 161 -10.71 -14.28 9.70
C THR A 161 -10.79 -12.78 10.12
N GLY A 162 -10.40 -12.53 11.39
CA GLY A 162 -9.78 -11.32 11.98
C GLY A 162 -10.58 -10.02 12.10
N TYR A 163 -11.27 -9.62 11.05
CA TYR A 163 -12.00 -8.35 10.98
C TYR A 163 -13.50 -8.60 10.89
N THR A 164 -14.28 -7.72 11.52
CA THR A 164 -15.68 -7.48 11.14
C THR A 164 -15.72 -6.34 10.11
N ALA A 165 -16.77 -6.30 9.28
CA ALA A 165 -16.99 -5.19 8.32
C ALA A 165 -16.84 -3.82 9.01
N SER A 166 -17.37 -3.73 10.24
CA SER A 166 -17.34 -2.50 11.02
C SER A 166 -15.94 -2.10 11.48
N THR A 167 -15.15 -3.05 12.01
CA THR A 167 -13.75 -2.78 12.39
C THR A 167 -12.89 -2.41 11.17
N LEU A 168 -13.16 -3.04 10.02
CA LEU A 168 -12.45 -2.73 8.78
C LEU A 168 -12.82 -1.34 8.26
N ALA A 169 -14.11 -0.99 8.25
CA ALA A 169 -14.59 0.33 7.90
C ALA A 169 -13.98 1.43 8.79
N ALA A 170 -13.92 1.20 10.11
CA ALA A 170 -13.35 2.14 11.06
C ALA A 170 -11.85 2.39 10.81
N ASN A 171 -11.07 1.32 10.62
CA ASN A 171 -9.64 1.42 10.35
C ASN A 171 -9.36 2.10 9.01
N LEU A 172 -10.14 1.80 7.97
CA LEU A 172 -9.98 2.44 6.67
C LEU A 172 -10.35 3.93 6.73
N LYS A 173 -11.44 4.26 7.42
CA LYS A 173 -11.84 5.65 7.65
C LYS A 173 -10.75 6.41 8.38
N GLN A 174 -10.17 5.83 9.43
CA GLN A 174 -9.06 6.43 10.17
C GLN A 174 -7.87 6.70 9.23
N LEU A 175 -7.46 5.71 8.44
CA LEU A 175 -6.35 5.83 7.49
C LEU A 175 -6.57 6.95 6.45
N LEU A 176 -7.76 7.01 5.85
CA LEU A 176 -8.09 8.01 4.83
C LEU A 176 -8.33 9.42 5.40
N THR A 177 -8.71 9.53 6.67
CA THR A 177 -8.93 10.82 7.35
C THR A 177 -7.69 11.36 8.05
N GLN A 178 -6.68 10.53 8.34
CA GLN A 178 -5.47 10.95 9.05
C GLN A 178 -4.74 12.10 8.36
N ARG A 179 -4.77 12.19 7.01
CA ARG A 179 -4.15 13.29 6.25
C ARG A 179 -5.09 14.01 5.27
N THR A 180 -6.41 13.93 5.47
CA THR A 180 -7.42 14.57 4.59
C THR A 180 -7.13 14.39 3.09
N TYR A 181 -6.92 13.16 2.65
CA TYR A 181 -6.62 12.88 1.23
C TYR A 181 -7.81 13.13 0.29
N PHE A 182 -9.02 13.01 0.82
CA PHE A 182 -10.28 13.24 0.12
C PHE A 182 -11.08 14.31 0.84
N GLN A 183 -11.91 15.06 0.09
CA GLN A 183 -12.69 16.17 0.64
C GLN A 183 -13.60 15.74 1.79
N LYS A 184 -14.22 14.57 1.66
CA LYS A 184 -15.10 13.95 2.67
C LYS A 184 -14.89 12.44 2.69
N VAL A 185 -14.91 11.86 3.89
CA VAL A 185 -14.92 10.42 4.11
C VAL A 185 -16.04 10.11 5.11
N ILE A 186 -17.10 9.46 4.65
CA ILE A 186 -18.30 9.16 5.43
C ILE A 186 -18.66 7.68 5.34
N THR A 187 -19.46 7.19 6.28
CA THR A 187 -19.90 5.80 6.33
C THR A 187 -21.36 5.68 5.93
N ILE A 188 -21.69 4.60 5.22
CA ILE A 188 -23.07 4.18 4.95
C ILE A 188 -23.45 3.16 6.00
N ASN A 189 -24.37 3.52 6.90
CA ASN A 189 -24.62 2.77 8.14
C ASN A 189 -25.67 1.66 7.99
N ASN A 190 -26.42 1.64 6.88
CA ASN A 190 -27.38 0.59 6.56
C ASN A 190 -27.67 0.52 5.05
N THR A 191 -28.26 -0.58 4.60
CA THR A 191 -28.57 -0.82 3.18
C THR A 191 -29.59 0.18 2.63
N ASN A 192 -30.46 0.77 3.47
CA ASN A 192 -31.40 1.80 3.03
C ASN A 192 -30.71 3.13 2.66
N GLN A 193 -29.66 3.52 3.38
CA GLN A 193 -28.81 4.66 3.00
C GLN A 193 -28.09 4.39 1.67
N LEU A 194 -27.58 3.17 1.47
CA LEU A 194 -26.98 2.77 0.18
C LEU A 194 -28.00 2.88 -0.96
N TYR A 195 -29.21 2.37 -0.73
CA TYR A 195 -30.30 2.48 -1.70
C TYR A 195 -30.63 3.94 -2.03
N THR A 196 -30.76 4.79 -1.00
CA THR A 196 -31.08 6.22 -1.19
C THR A 196 -30.01 6.89 -2.04
N LEU A 197 -28.73 6.72 -1.69
CA LEU A 197 -27.60 7.28 -2.45
C LEU A 197 -27.62 6.87 -3.92
N LEU A 198 -27.82 5.58 -4.20
CA LEU A 198 -27.74 5.03 -5.55
C LEU A 198 -29.05 5.15 -6.37
N SER A 199 -30.20 5.39 -5.73
CA SER A 199 -31.48 5.57 -6.44
C SER A 199 -31.75 7.03 -6.77
N SER A 200 -31.50 7.96 -5.84
CA SER A 200 -31.68 9.40 -6.06
C SER A 200 -30.42 10.07 -6.62
N GLY A 201 -29.25 9.47 -6.43
CA GLY A 201 -27.95 10.12 -6.69
C GLY A 201 -27.48 10.98 -5.52
N GLU A 202 -28.21 11.02 -4.40
CA GLU A 202 -27.96 11.91 -3.27
C GLU A 202 -28.28 11.27 -1.92
N LEU A 203 -27.50 11.61 -0.91
CA LEU A 203 -27.72 11.17 0.47
C LEU A 203 -27.60 12.34 1.43
N GLN A 204 -28.60 12.53 2.28
CA GLN A 204 -28.51 13.49 3.38
C GLN A 204 -28.06 12.79 4.67
N VAL A 205 -26.99 13.30 5.28
CA VAL A 205 -26.50 12.88 6.61
C VAL A 205 -26.20 14.14 7.41
N ASP A 206 -26.78 14.26 8.60
CA ASP A 206 -26.54 15.38 9.53
C ASP A 206 -26.63 16.77 8.85
N GLN A 207 -27.72 17.01 8.10
CA GLN A 207 -27.99 18.25 7.33
C GLN A 207 -27.01 18.53 6.18
N THR A 208 -26.06 17.63 5.92
CA THR A 208 -25.16 17.71 4.77
C THR A 208 -25.65 16.79 3.67
N GLN A 209 -25.78 17.32 2.45
CA GLN A 209 -26.12 16.56 1.26
C GLN A 209 -24.84 16.11 0.55
N TYR A 210 -24.77 14.82 0.25
CA TYR A 210 -23.67 14.18 -0.47
C TYR A 210 -24.19 13.66 -1.80
N SER A 211 -23.36 13.76 -2.85
CA SER A 211 -23.72 13.25 -4.18
C SER A 211 -23.01 11.92 -4.46
N ALA A 212 -23.70 11.03 -5.15
CA ALA A 212 -23.12 9.82 -5.72
C ALA A 212 -22.21 10.13 -6.93
N THR A 213 -22.42 11.26 -7.60
CA THR A 213 -21.70 11.62 -8.82
C THR A 213 -20.21 11.85 -8.55
N ASN A 214 -19.33 11.19 -9.30
CA ASN A 214 -17.88 11.24 -9.12
C ASN A 214 -17.41 10.85 -7.70
N SER A 215 -18.17 9.98 -7.03
CA SER A 215 -17.86 9.52 -5.68
C SER A 215 -17.08 8.21 -5.69
N ILE A 216 -16.57 7.82 -4.52
CA ILE A 216 -15.88 6.55 -4.30
C ILE A 216 -16.72 5.76 -3.31
N ILE A 217 -17.09 4.51 -3.63
CA ILE A 217 -17.79 3.62 -2.72
C ILE A 217 -16.90 2.42 -2.43
N ILE A 218 -16.61 2.18 -1.15
CA ILE A 218 -15.73 1.09 -0.71
C ILE A 218 -16.55 0.00 -0.02
N ASN A 219 -16.58 -1.17 -0.65
CA ASN A 219 -17.13 -2.38 -0.07
C ASN A 219 -16.11 -3.09 0.83
N VAL A 220 -16.41 -3.09 2.12
CA VAL A 220 -15.64 -3.80 3.17
C VAL A 220 -16.33 -5.09 3.63
N PHE A 221 -17.42 -5.51 2.97
CA PHE A 221 -18.18 -6.72 3.30
C PHE A 221 -17.61 -8.00 2.65
N GLY A 222 -16.33 -7.95 2.24
CA GLY A 222 -15.65 -9.05 1.58
C GLY A 222 -16.44 -9.55 0.39
N GLU A 223 -16.57 -10.86 0.21
CA GLU A 223 -17.21 -11.44 -0.99
C GLU A 223 -18.72 -11.09 -1.11
N SER A 224 -19.30 -10.52 -0.05
CA SER A 224 -20.71 -10.16 0.04
C SER A 224 -20.99 -8.69 -0.26
N ILE A 225 -22.09 -8.42 -0.97
CA ILE A 225 -22.62 -7.09 -1.25
C ILE A 225 -23.85 -6.82 -0.38
N PRO A 226 -23.86 -5.74 0.44
CA PRO A 226 -25.05 -5.34 1.19
C PRO A 226 -26.22 -4.98 0.27
N ILE A 227 -27.29 -5.76 0.28
CA ILE A 227 -28.45 -5.57 -0.62
C ILE A 227 -29.62 -4.88 0.12
N PRO A 228 -30.21 -3.79 -0.42
CA PRO A 228 -31.37 -3.14 0.19
C PRO A 228 -32.66 -3.97 0.14
N LEU A 229 -33.43 -3.96 1.24
CA LEU A 229 -34.75 -4.60 1.32
C LEU A 229 -35.69 -4.19 0.17
N THR A 230 -35.65 -2.92 -0.23
CA THR A 230 -36.50 -2.40 -1.31
C THR A 230 -36.21 -3.04 -2.66
N LEU A 231 -34.97 -3.47 -2.92
CA LEU A 231 -34.58 -4.12 -4.18
C LEU A 231 -34.81 -5.64 -4.14
N LEU A 232 -34.84 -6.23 -2.94
CA LEU A 232 -35.15 -7.64 -2.74
C LEU A 232 -36.59 -8.01 -3.14
N GLY A 233 -37.52 -7.05 -3.14
CA GLY A 233 -38.92 -7.26 -3.52
C GLY A 233 -39.22 -7.04 -5.02
N VAL A 234 -38.35 -6.35 -5.76
CA VAL A 234 -38.60 -5.93 -7.15
C VAL A 234 -38.20 -7.01 -8.15
N ASN A 235 -37.19 -7.83 -7.83
CA ASN A 235 -36.62 -8.82 -8.75
C ASN A 235 -37.10 -10.26 -8.49
N ASN A 236 -38.16 -10.49 -7.71
CA ASN A 236 -38.71 -11.83 -7.42
C ASN A 236 -37.66 -12.87 -6.94
N GLY A 237 -36.61 -12.44 -6.23
CA GLY A 237 -35.51 -13.32 -5.80
C GLY A 237 -34.36 -13.47 -6.80
N ASP A 238 -34.35 -12.71 -7.90
CA ASP A 238 -33.16 -12.50 -8.73
C ASP A 238 -32.22 -11.48 -8.08
N PHE A 239 -31.27 -12.00 -7.33
CA PHE A 239 -30.25 -11.22 -6.64
C PHE A 239 -29.09 -10.81 -7.55
N ALA A 240 -28.83 -11.55 -8.63
CA ALA A 240 -27.81 -11.16 -9.61
C ALA A 240 -28.26 -9.92 -10.39
N GLY A 241 -29.58 -9.77 -10.61
CA GLY A 241 -30.17 -8.53 -11.13
C GLY A 241 -29.90 -7.28 -10.26
N TYR A 242 -29.67 -7.45 -8.95
CA TYR A 242 -29.22 -6.34 -8.10
C TYR A 242 -27.77 -5.94 -8.41
N ASP A 243 -26.88 -6.90 -8.60
CA ASP A 243 -25.49 -6.61 -8.97
C ASP A 243 -25.41 -5.93 -10.34
N LYS A 244 -26.26 -6.33 -11.30
CA LYS A 244 -26.42 -5.62 -12.59
C LYS A 244 -26.90 -4.19 -12.41
N TRP A 245 -27.94 -3.97 -11.59
CA TRP A 245 -28.40 -2.63 -11.26
C TRP A 245 -27.28 -1.79 -10.60
N LEU A 246 -26.51 -2.38 -9.71
CA LEU A 246 -25.40 -1.71 -9.05
C LEU A 246 -24.31 -1.31 -10.05
N GLY A 247 -23.92 -2.20 -10.99
CA GLY A 247 -23.01 -1.88 -12.08
C GLY A 247 -23.48 -0.69 -12.92
N GLN A 248 -24.77 -0.65 -13.26
CA GLN A 248 -25.38 0.48 -13.98
C GLN A 248 -25.29 1.76 -13.17
N LYS A 249 -25.50 1.71 -11.84
CA LYS A 249 -25.37 2.91 -10.99
C LYS A 249 -23.92 3.37 -10.90
N VAL A 250 -22.96 2.44 -10.87
CA VAL A 250 -21.54 2.76 -10.90
C VAL A 250 -21.16 3.52 -12.17
N GLN A 251 -21.64 3.05 -13.33
CA GLN A 251 -21.44 3.74 -14.60
C GLN A 251 -22.15 5.10 -14.64
N ASN A 252 -23.47 5.13 -14.36
CA ASN A 252 -24.31 6.33 -14.50
C ASN A 252 -23.87 7.52 -13.64
N TYR A 253 -23.37 7.26 -12.43
CA TYR A 253 -22.87 8.30 -11.54
C TYR A 253 -21.35 8.48 -11.58
N ASN A 254 -20.65 7.79 -12.50
CA ASN A 254 -19.19 7.82 -12.57
C ASN A 254 -18.54 7.49 -11.20
N ILE A 255 -19.05 6.46 -10.53
CA ILE A 255 -18.57 6.02 -9.21
C ILE A 255 -17.31 5.18 -9.40
N THR A 256 -16.36 5.32 -8.47
CA THR A 256 -15.31 4.32 -8.26
C THR A 256 -15.77 3.31 -7.22
N TRP A 257 -16.14 2.11 -7.66
CA TRP A 257 -16.48 1.00 -6.78
C TRP A 257 -15.20 0.25 -6.38
N VAL A 258 -14.94 0.12 -5.09
CA VAL A 258 -13.76 -0.55 -4.55
C VAL A 258 -14.17 -1.81 -3.83
N GLN A 259 -13.70 -2.94 -4.32
CA GLN A 259 -13.81 -4.22 -3.66
C GLN A 259 -12.52 -4.51 -2.88
N VAL A 260 -12.58 -4.47 -1.55
CA VAL A 260 -11.36 -4.55 -0.72
C VAL A 260 -10.76 -5.95 -0.66
N VAL A 261 -11.56 -7.02 -0.82
CA VAL A 261 -11.07 -8.40 -0.75
C VAL A 261 -12.02 -9.40 -1.42
N GLY A 262 -11.43 -10.50 -1.89
CA GLY A 262 -12.12 -11.77 -2.10
C GLY A 262 -12.61 -11.98 -3.53
N TRP A 263 -13.51 -12.93 -3.72
CA TRP A 263 -14.28 -13.05 -4.96
C TRP A 263 -15.35 -11.95 -4.96
N PRO A 264 -15.20 -10.88 -5.77
CA PRO A 264 -16.16 -9.77 -5.81
C PRO A 264 -17.56 -10.28 -6.18
N PHE A 265 -18.62 -9.78 -5.52
CA PHE A 265 -20.02 -10.11 -5.83
C PHE A 265 -20.38 -11.61 -5.76
N TYR A 266 -19.65 -12.42 -4.99
CA TYR A 266 -19.98 -13.85 -4.86
C TYR A 266 -21.29 -14.06 -4.08
N GLU A 267 -21.62 -13.12 -3.19
CA GLU A 267 -22.78 -13.17 -2.31
C GLU A 267 -23.48 -11.82 -2.22
N VAL A 268 -24.73 -11.87 -1.79
CA VAL A 268 -25.45 -10.71 -1.25
C VAL A 268 -25.86 -10.95 0.19
N SER A 269 -25.97 -9.88 0.98
CA SER A 269 -26.40 -10.00 2.38
C SER A 269 -27.38 -8.93 2.83
N ASN A 270 -28.34 -9.39 3.62
CA ASN A 270 -29.27 -8.57 4.39
C ASN A 270 -29.82 -9.42 5.55
N THR A 271 -29.56 -9.00 6.79
CA THR A 271 -29.98 -9.74 7.99
C THR A 271 -31.46 -9.61 8.31
N GLN A 272 -32.13 -8.63 7.72
CA GLN A 272 -33.55 -8.36 7.92
C GLN A 272 -34.41 -9.11 6.89
N TYR A 273 -33.82 -9.61 5.80
CA TYR A 273 -34.54 -10.33 4.76
C TYR A 273 -34.69 -11.82 5.10
N SER A 274 -35.92 -12.26 5.28
CA SER A 274 -36.26 -13.66 5.58
C SER A 274 -36.50 -14.53 4.35
N GLY A 275 -36.50 -13.96 3.14
CA GLY A 275 -36.82 -14.67 1.90
C GLY A 275 -35.64 -15.39 1.24
N PHE A 276 -34.44 -15.34 1.82
CA PHE A 276 -33.32 -16.15 1.33
C PHE A 276 -33.60 -17.64 1.55
N SER A 277 -33.33 -18.45 0.53
CA SER A 277 -33.68 -19.87 0.49
C SER A 277 -32.78 -20.63 -0.49
N ASN A 278 -32.74 -21.96 -0.39
CA ASN A 278 -32.03 -22.78 -1.37
C ASN A 278 -32.61 -22.68 -2.79
N SER A 279 -33.87 -22.24 -2.94
CA SER A 279 -34.51 -22.06 -4.24
C SER A 279 -34.10 -20.79 -4.98
N ASN A 280 -33.58 -19.77 -4.29
CA ASN A 280 -33.17 -18.49 -4.89
C ASN A 280 -31.70 -18.12 -4.63
N CYS A 281 -30.98 -18.86 -3.78
CA CYS A 281 -29.54 -18.72 -3.59
C CYS A 281 -28.80 -19.81 -4.37
N GLY A 282 -28.21 -19.46 -5.51
CA GLY A 282 -27.58 -20.40 -6.45
C GLY A 282 -26.50 -21.30 -5.85
N GLN A 283 -25.76 -20.82 -4.85
CA GLN A 283 -24.74 -21.58 -4.10
C GLN A 283 -25.25 -22.10 -2.74
N GLY A 284 -26.54 -21.92 -2.45
CA GLY A 284 -27.22 -22.42 -1.26
C GLY A 284 -27.49 -21.39 -0.16
N TYR A 285 -28.39 -21.77 0.75
CA TYR A 285 -28.79 -21.01 1.93
C TYR A 285 -29.14 -21.95 3.12
N PRO A 286 -28.69 -21.67 4.35
CA PRO A 286 -27.77 -20.60 4.73
C PRO A 286 -26.35 -20.87 4.20
N TYR A 287 -25.74 -19.88 3.57
CA TYR A 287 -24.42 -20.04 2.98
C TYR A 287 -23.37 -20.21 4.09
N TYR A 288 -22.66 -21.35 4.09
CA TYR A 288 -21.79 -21.81 5.20
C TYR A 288 -22.43 -21.73 6.61
N GLY A 289 -23.75 -21.91 6.70
CA GLY A 289 -24.47 -21.85 7.99
C GLY A 289 -24.76 -20.44 8.49
N ILE A 290 -24.50 -19.40 7.69
CA ILE A 290 -24.79 -18.00 8.05
C ILE A 290 -26.15 -17.58 7.51
N VAL A 291 -27.04 -17.20 8.42
CA VAL A 291 -28.36 -16.64 8.12
C VAL A 291 -28.21 -15.19 7.62
N GLY A 292 -28.95 -14.83 6.57
CA GLY A 292 -28.89 -13.48 5.99
C GLY A 292 -27.82 -13.28 4.90
N ILE A 293 -27.15 -14.35 4.45
CA ILE A 293 -26.23 -14.36 3.31
C ILE A 293 -26.72 -15.34 2.25
N CYS A 294 -26.78 -14.88 0.99
CA CYS A 294 -27.19 -15.65 -0.16
C CYS A 294 -26.03 -15.76 -1.16
N GLY A 295 -25.54 -16.98 -1.39
CA GLY A 295 -24.45 -17.21 -2.34
C GLY A 295 -24.96 -17.24 -3.79
N LEU A 296 -24.44 -16.36 -4.63
CA LEU A 296 -24.78 -16.25 -6.05
C LEU A 296 -23.78 -17.02 -6.92
N GLY A 297 -22.51 -17.08 -6.51
CA GLY A 297 -21.44 -17.65 -7.31
C GLY A 297 -20.86 -16.63 -8.28
N GLY A 298 -20.29 -17.09 -9.40
CA GLY A 298 -19.71 -16.20 -10.42
C GLY A 298 -20.71 -15.23 -11.06
N THR A 299 -22.00 -15.57 -11.04
CA THR A 299 -23.07 -14.81 -11.70
C THR A 299 -23.24 -13.39 -11.17
N GLY A 300 -22.90 -13.12 -9.91
CA GLY A 300 -22.98 -11.75 -9.37
C GLY A 300 -21.95 -10.82 -10.00
N LEU A 301 -20.70 -11.26 -10.12
CA LEU A 301 -19.64 -10.50 -10.79
C LEU A 301 -19.94 -10.31 -12.28
N ASP A 302 -20.40 -11.37 -12.94
CA ASP A 302 -20.81 -11.31 -14.34
C ASP A 302 -21.90 -10.23 -14.50
N SER A 303 -22.95 -10.29 -13.69
CA SER A 303 -24.08 -9.36 -13.74
C SER A 303 -23.64 -7.92 -13.45
N PHE A 304 -22.78 -7.71 -12.45
CA PHE A 304 -22.18 -6.40 -12.18
C PHE A 304 -21.43 -5.87 -13.40
N ALA A 305 -20.59 -6.69 -14.03
CA ALA A 305 -19.86 -6.31 -15.22
C ALA A 305 -20.82 -5.96 -16.37
N GLU A 306 -21.87 -6.76 -16.61
CA GLU A 306 -22.88 -6.44 -17.63
C GLU A 306 -23.54 -5.07 -17.38
N GLY A 307 -23.85 -4.78 -16.12
CA GLY A 307 -24.42 -3.50 -15.73
C GLY A 307 -23.44 -2.34 -15.90
N PHE A 308 -22.17 -2.57 -15.60
CA PHE A 308 -21.12 -1.56 -15.61
C PHE A 308 -20.59 -1.24 -17.02
N THR A 309 -20.57 -2.22 -17.92
CA THR A 309 -20.01 -2.09 -19.27
C THR A 309 -21.06 -2.09 -20.37
N GLY A 310 -22.30 -2.49 -20.06
CA GLY A 310 -23.38 -2.65 -21.05
C GLY A 310 -23.22 -3.88 -21.96
N ILE A 311 -22.23 -4.74 -21.72
CA ILE A 311 -22.06 -6.01 -22.46
C ILE A 311 -22.94 -7.07 -21.83
N ASP A 312 -23.81 -7.71 -22.61
CA ASP A 312 -24.60 -8.85 -22.14
C ASP A 312 -23.84 -10.18 -22.27
N SER A 313 -24.22 -11.18 -21.47
CA SER A 313 -23.65 -12.54 -21.46
C SER A 313 -22.18 -12.59 -21.01
N CYS A 314 -21.89 -11.91 -19.90
CA CYS A 314 -20.56 -11.90 -19.30
C CYS A 314 -20.19 -13.27 -18.69
N SER A 315 -18.90 -13.62 -18.73
CA SER A 315 -18.35 -14.78 -18.02
C SER A 315 -16.91 -14.50 -17.59
N ILE A 316 -16.76 -14.06 -16.34
CA ILE A 316 -15.49 -13.79 -15.67
C ILE A 316 -15.17 -14.97 -14.78
N SER A 317 -14.01 -15.59 -15.01
CA SER A 317 -13.52 -16.64 -14.12
C SER A 317 -12.65 -16.00 -13.02
N VAL A 318 -12.79 -16.48 -11.79
CA VAL A 318 -12.02 -16.01 -10.64
C VAL A 318 -11.36 -17.20 -9.97
N GLY A 319 -10.08 -17.06 -9.62
CA GLY A 319 -9.35 -18.06 -8.86
C GLY A 319 -7.97 -18.34 -9.40
N ALA A 320 -7.02 -18.59 -8.50
CA ALA A 320 -5.66 -18.97 -8.87
C ALA A 320 -5.58 -20.47 -9.26
N PRO A 321 -4.71 -20.87 -10.20
CA PRO A 321 -4.61 -22.26 -10.69
C PRO A 321 -4.42 -23.31 -9.60
N SER A 322 -3.62 -22.99 -8.58
CA SER A 322 -3.27 -23.84 -7.44
C SER A 322 -4.00 -23.44 -6.15
N GLY A 323 -5.10 -22.71 -6.26
CA GLY A 323 -5.87 -22.18 -5.11
C GLY A 323 -5.27 -20.91 -4.49
N TYR A 324 -3.96 -20.67 -4.64
CA TYR A 324 -3.30 -19.40 -4.36
C TYR A 324 -2.06 -19.19 -5.25
N ALA A 325 -1.63 -17.94 -5.39
CA ALA A 325 -0.38 -17.49 -5.99
C ALA A 325 0.25 -16.39 -5.13
N ILE A 326 1.59 -16.30 -5.09
CA ILE A 326 2.30 -15.15 -4.52
C ILE A 326 2.44 -14.11 -5.62
N VAL A 327 2.06 -12.86 -5.32
CA VAL A 327 2.01 -11.76 -6.28
C VAL A 327 2.78 -10.56 -5.75
N ASP A 328 3.44 -9.86 -6.66
CA ASP A 328 4.28 -8.71 -6.38
C ASP A 328 3.50 -7.41 -6.58
N ALA A 329 3.63 -6.47 -5.65
CA ALA A 329 3.10 -5.12 -5.81
C ALA A 329 3.66 -4.47 -7.08
N SER A 330 2.85 -3.65 -7.76
CA SER A 330 3.32 -2.92 -8.93
C SER A 330 4.39 -1.89 -8.54
N SER A 331 5.28 -1.55 -9.48
CA SER A 331 6.31 -0.53 -9.24
C SER A 331 5.71 0.84 -8.88
N ASN A 332 4.51 1.13 -9.41
CA ASN A 332 3.80 2.37 -9.15
C ASN A 332 3.21 2.40 -7.73
N LEU A 333 2.65 1.28 -7.26
CA LEU A 333 2.18 1.14 -5.89
C LEU A 333 3.34 1.34 -4.89
N LEU A 334 4.49 0.71 -5.16
CA LEU A 334 5.70 0.85 -4.32
C LEU A 334 6.27 2.28 -4.33
N ALA A 335 6.26 2.96 -5.48
CA ALA A 335 6.65 4.37 -5.55
C ALA A 335 5.72 5.28 -4.72
N THR A 336 4.45 4.89 -4.62
CA THR A 336 3.40 5.61 -3.91
C THR A 336 3.54 5.52 -2.39
N GLU A 337 4.14 4.43 -1.86
CA GLU A 337 4.32 4.21 -0.42
C GLU A 337 5.09 5.36 0.25
N ASN A 338 6.23 5.74 -0.32
CA ASN A 338 7.08 6.82 0.21
C ASN A 338 6.39 8.18 0.14
N TYR A 339 5.61 8.40 -0.92
CA TYR A 339 4.91 9.67 -1.12
C TYR A 339 3.84 9.90 -0.05
N TYR A 340 3.08 8.87 0.31
CA TYR A 340 2.01 8.98 1.31
C TYR A 340 2.41 8.55 2.72
N GLY A 341 3.55 7.88 2.89
CA GLY A 341 4.02 7.32 4.16
C GLY A 341 3.20 6.12 4.63
N ILE A 342 2.66 5.34 3.68
CA ILE A 342 1.88 4.13 3.93
C ILE A 342 2.64 2.98 3.29
N TYR A 343 3.16 2.06 4.11
CA TYR A 343 4.00 0.96 3.68
C TYR A 343 3.26 -0.36 3.81
N VAL A 344 3.30 -1.19 2.78
CA VAL A 344 2.69 -2.53 2.75
C VAL A 344 3.78 -3.60 2.53
N ASN A 345 3.42 -4.87 2.71
CA ASN A 345 4.31 -5.93 2.26
C ASN A 345 4.29 -5.96 0.72
N PRO A 346 5.46 -5.87 0.05
CA PRO A 346 5.55 -5.92 -1.42
C PRO A 346 5.05 -7.24 -2.02
N TYR A 347 4.91 -8.28 -1.20
CA TYR A 347 4.40 -9.59 -1.58
C TYR A 347 3.07 -9.87 -0.89
N GLN A 348 2.09 -10.34 -1.66
CA GLN A 348 0.80 -10.80 -1.13
C GLN A 348 0.44 -12.17 -1.69
N SER A 349 -0.44 -12.87 -0.99
CA SER A 349 -1.07 -14.08 -1.54
C SER A 349 -2.37 -13.69 -2.24
N SER A 350 -2.61 -14.18 -3.45
CA SER A 350 -3.85 -14.01 -4.21
C SER A 350 -4.51 -15.36 -4.48
N SER A 351 -5.77 -15.52 -4.08
CA SER A 351 -6.58 -16.72 -4.36
C SER A 351 -7.77 -16.43 -5.26
N ARG A 352 -8.00 -15.15 -5.56
CA ARG A 352 -9.14 -14.65 -6.33
C ARG A 352 -8.71 -13.71 -7.46
N PRO A 353 -7.62 -13.98 -8.20
CA PRO A 353 -7.31 -13.17 -9.37
C PRO A 353 -8.40 -13.36 -10.44
N LEU A 354 -8.74 -12.27 -11.14
CA LEU A 354 -9.66 -12.31 -12.28
C LEU A 354 -8.98 -12.91 -13.51
N GLN A 355 -9.78 -13.59 -14.32
CA GLN A 355 -9.41 -14.16 -15.62
C GLN A 355 -10.40 -13.67 -16.66
N PHE A 356 -9.88 -13.32 -17.83
CA PHE A 356 -10.68 -12.83 -18.97
C PHE A 356 -11.63 -11.65 -18.66
N PRO A 357 -11.25 -10.64 -17.84
CA PRO A 357 -12.12 -9.51 -17.52
C PRO A 357 -12.55 -8.73 -18.79
N ASN A 358 -11.67 -8.69 -19.79
CA ASN A 358 -11.90 -7.99 -21.06
C ASN A 358 -13.09 -8.56 -21.87
N ASN A 359 -13.43 -9.85 -21.71
CA ASN A 359 -14.59 -10.44 -22.39
C ASN A 359 -15.91 -9.78 -21.97
N CYS A 360 -15.89 -9.17 -20.79
CA CYS A 360 -17.03 -8.51 -20.17
C CYS A 360 -16.93 -6.99 -20.28
N GLY A 361 -16.00 -6.48 -21.09
CA GLY A 361 -15.82 -5.05 -21.34
C GLY A 361 -15.02 -4.32 -20.27
N LEU A 362 -14.54 -5.02 -19.24
CA LEU A 362 -13.67 -4.45 -18.22
C LEU A 362 -12.28 -4.21 -18.83
N GLN A 363 -11.87 -2.96 -18.91
CA GLN A 363 -10.59 -2.54 -19.46
C GLN A 363 -9.61 -2.25 -18.30
N PRO A 364 -8.54 -3.05 -18.12
CA PRO A 364 -7.55 -2.78 -17.09
C PRO A 364 -6.75 -1.52 -17.43
N ILE A 365 -6.66 -0.59 -16.48
CA ILE A 365 -5.96 0.70 -16.65
C ILE A 365 -4.84 0.93 -15.63
N MET A 366 -4.82 0.19 -14.52
CA MET A 366 -3.81 0.34 -13.48
C MET A 366 -3.68 -0.94 -12.64
N ALA A 367 -2.50 -1.56 -12.71
CA ALA A 367 -2.18 -2.72 -11.91
C ALA A 367 -1.78 -2.30 -10.49
N VAL A 368 -2.50 -2.79 -9.48
CA VAL A 368 -2.10 -2.67 -8.07
C VAL A 368 -1.07 -3.76 -7.75
N PHE A 369 -1.32 -4.98 -8.23
CA PHE A 369 -0.38 -6.09 -8.22
C PHE A 369 -0.08 -6.53 -9.65
N ASN A 370 1.15 -6.96 -9.90
CA ASN A 370 1.56 -7.41 -11.22
C ASN A 370 0.74 -8.63 -11.64
N SER A 371 0.18 -8.58 -12.85
CA SER A 371 -0.46 -9.75 -13.46
C SER A 371 0.55 -10.88 -13.70
N PHE A 372 0.04 -12.11 -13.71
CA PHE A 372 0.86 -13.29 -14.00
C PHE A 372 0.16 -14.20 -15.00
N THR A 373 0.92 -15.02 -15.72
CA THR A 373 0.38 -15.95 -16.72
C THR A 373 0.69 -17.38 -16.31
N SER A 374 -0.32 -18.24 -16.36
CA SER A 374 -0.16 -19.69 -16.17
C SER A 374 -0.85 -20.41 -17.32
N GLY A 375 -0.07 -21.15 -18.11
CA GLY A 375 -0.56 -21.70 -19.38
C GLY A 375 -0.88 -20.59 -20.37
N SER A 376 -2.10 -20.59 -20.91
CA SER A 376 -2.61 -19.58 -21.84
C SER A 376 -3.45 -18.48 -21.17
N THR A 377 -3.55 -18.51 -19.84
CA THR A 377 -4.44 -17.60 -19.10
C THR A 377 -3.62 -16.59 -18.31
N THR A 378 -3.96 -15.31 -18.48
CA THR A 378 -3.46 -14.22 -17.66
C THR A 378 -4.41 -13.96 -16.49
N TYR A 379 -3.83 -13.81 -15.31
CA TYR A 379 -4.48 -13.63 -14.04
C TYR A 379 -4.19 -12.22 -13.52
N TYR A 380 -5.23 -11.52 -13.10
CA TYR A 380 -5.16 -10.14 -12.58
C TYR A 380 -5.45 -10.17 -11.07
N PRO A 381 -4.42 -10.09 -10.20
CA PRO A 381 -4.59 -10.26 -8.76
C PRO A 381 -5.26 -9.07 -8.08
N ALA A 382 -4.99 -7.86 -8.58
CA ALA A 382 -5.64 -6.63 -8.15
C ALA A 382 -5.38 -5.54 -9.20
N GLU A 383 -6.45 -4.93 -9.69
CA GLU A 383 -6.42 -4.08 -10.87
C GLU A 383 -7.55 -3.04 -10.80
N VAL A 384 -7.32 -1.88 -11.40
CA VAL A 384 -8.36 -0.89 -11.66
C VAL A 384 -8.87 -1.09 -13.09
N TYR A 385 -10.17 -1.28 -13.20
CA TYR A 385 -10.89 -1.43 -14.46
C TYR A 385 -11.74 -0.21 -14.76
N THR A 386 -11.94 0.08 -16.05
CA THR A 386 -12.96 0.99 -16.56
C THR A 386 -13.74 0.34 -17.71
N ASN A 387 -14.70 1.04 -18.29
CA ASN A 387 -15.49 0.62 -19.46
C ASN A 387 -15.12 1.45 -20.71
N SER A 388 -15.70 1.10 -21.87
CA SER A 388 -15.47 1.82 -23.12
C SER A 388 -15.83 3.30 -23.05
N GLU A 389 -16.82 3.65 -22.24
CA GLU A 389 -17.31 5.02 -22.06
C GLU A 389 -16.40 5.85 -21.15
N HIS A 390 -15.44 5.21 -20.45
CA HIS A 390 -14.62 5.82 -19.40
C HIS A 390 -15.49 6.47 -18.30
N GLN A 391 -16.61 5.81 -17.96
CA GLN A 391 -17.57 6.24 -16.96
C GLN A 391 -17.62 5.25 -15.81
N GLY A 392 -17.04 5.66 -14.69
CA GLY A 392 -16.87 4.87 -13.48
C GLY A 392 -15.63 3.99 -13.52
N TYR A 393 -15.29 3.47 -12.36
CA TYR A 393 -14.13 2.62 -12.17
C TYR A 393 -14.48 1.47 -11.22
N PHE A 394 -13.88 0.31 -11.47
CA PHE A 394 -13.97 -0.85 -10.60
C PHE A 394 -12.56 -1.22 -10.13
N ILE A 395 -12.27 -0.98 -8.86
CA ILE A 395 -11.02 -1.42 -8.23
C ILE A 395 -11.27 -2.77 -7.59
N ASP A 396 -10.69 -3.82 -8.18
CA ASP A 396 -10.75 -5.16 -7.62
C ASP A 396 -9.45 -5.50 -6.88
N ILE A 397 -9.58 -6.07 -5.68
CA ILE A 397 -8.45 -6.56 -4.88
C ILE A 397 -8.70 -8.05 -4.57
N GLY A 398 -8.41 -8.90 -5.55
CA GLY A 398 -8.49 -10.37 -5.51
C GLY A 398 -7.45 -11.07 -4.61
N LEU A 399 -7.04 -10.45 -3.50
CA LEU A 399 -6.10 -11.01 -2.54
C LEU A 399 -6.75 -12.05 -1.61
N VAL A 400 -5.93 -12.94 -1.04
CA VAL A 400 -6.36 -13.95 -0.06
C VAL A 400 -6.79 -13.27 1.23
N ARG A 401 -8.00 -13.62 1.70
CA ARG A 401 -8.48 -13.62 3.10
C ARG A 401 -7.58 -12.84 4.09
N ILE A 402 -7.89 -11.54 4.20
CA ILE A 402 -7.17 -10.40 4.83
C ILE A 402 -6.02 -9.83 3.98
N PRO A 403 -6.34 -8.97 3.00
CA PRO A 403 -5.35 -8.05 2.50
C PRO A 403 -5.01 -7.05 3.60
N ASP A 404 -3.74 -6.66 3.62
CA ASP A 404 -3.33 -5.45 4.30
C ASP A 404 -4.23 -4.29 3.83
N ILE A 405 -5.09 -3.77 4.73
CA ILE A 405 -6.07 -2.71 4.42
C ILE A 405 -5.43 -1.47 3.79
N ARG A 406 -4.14 -1.25 4.09
CA ARG A 406 -3.34 -0.19 3.51
C ARG A 406 -3.21 -0.33 1.99
N ILE A 407 -3.33 -1.53 1.42
CA ILE A 407 -3.34 -1.76 -0.03
C ILE A 407 -4.55 -1.07 -0.68
N ALA A 408 -5.74 -1.20 -0.10
CA ALA A 408 -6.93 -0.54 -0.64
C ALA A 408 -6.81 0.99 -0.59
N ALA A 409 -6.23 1.52 0.50
CA ALA A 409 -5.93 2.94 0.60
C ALA A 409 -4.87 3.36 -0.42
N LEU A 410 -3.76 2.62 -0.55
CA LEU A 410 -2.70 2.91 -1.51
C LEU A 410 -3.19 2.85 -2.96
N ALA A 411 -4.01 1.86 -3.31
CA ALA A 411 -4.61 1.76 -4.64
C ALA A 411 -5.45 3.01 -4.98
N LEU A 412 -6.23 3.52 -4.01
CA LEU A 412 -6.97 4.77 -4.19
C LEU A 412 -6.05 6.00 -4.31
N LEU A 413 -5.00 6.05 -3.50
CA LEU A 413 -4.06 7.17 -3.49
C LEU A 413 -3.13 7.20 -4.70
N GLU A 414 -2.79 6.03 -5.23
CA GLU A 414 -2.14 5.86 -6.53
C GLU A 414 -3.11 6.28 -7.63
N PHE A 415 -4.36 5.80 -7.63
CA PHE A 415 -5.27 6.12 -8.72
C PHE A 415 -5.66 7.61 -8.79
N PHE A 416 -5.95 8.24 -7.65
CA PHE A 416 -6.42 9.63 -7.60
C PHE A 416 -5.32 10.67 -7.41
N HIS A 417 -4.12 10.25 -7.00
CA HIS A 417 -2.96 11.11 -6.75
C HIS A 417 -3.25 12.43 -5.98
N PRO A 418 -3.95 12.42 -4.82
CA PRO A 418 -4.12 13.64 -4.02
C PRO A 418 -2.76 14.24 -3.64
N GLN A 419 -2.53 15.48 -4.03
CA GLN A 419 -1.22 16.12 -3.82
C GLN A 419 -0.93 16.28 -2.33
N VAL A 420 0.26 15.83 -1.91
CA VAL A 420 0.78 16.07 -0.57
C VAL A 420 1.84 17.16 -0.65
N ILE A 421 1.58 18.29 0.00
CA ILE A 421 2.48 19.44 0.01
C ILE A 421 3.27 19.43 1.33
N PRO A 422 4.61 19.34 1.30
CA PRO A 422 5.42 19.58 2.48
C PRO A 422 5.18 21.01 2.97
N SER A 423 4.64 21.19 4.18
CA SER A 423 4.41 22.54 4.72
C SER A 423 5.68 23.27 5.14
N THR A 424 6.85 22.63 5.04
CA THR A 424 8.12 23.14 5.54
C THR A 424 9.17 23.11 4.43
N ASN A 425 9.68 24.30 4.08
CA ASN A 425 10.80 24.43 3.18
C ASN A 425 12.08 23.96 3.93
N PHE A 426 12.69 22.87 3.47
CA PHE A 426 13.91 22.30 4.06
C PHE A 426 15.10 23.28 4.09
N ALA A 427 15.01 24.34 3.29
CA ALA A 427 16.02 25.39 3.17
C ALA A 427 15.91 26.51 4.23
N THR A 428 14.89 26.50 5.09
CA THR A 428 14.75 27.57 6.10
C THR A 428 15.65 27.33 7.31
N THR A 429 16.55 28.28 7.60
CA THR A 429 17.51 28.21 8.72
C THR A 429 16.82 27.93 10.06
N GLY A 430 17.36 26.98 10.84
CA GLY A 430 16.90 26.69 12.21
C GLY A 430 15.87 25.55 12.32
N TYR A 431 15.46 24.95 11.21
CA TYR A 431 14.48 23.84 11.19
C TYR A 431 15.10 22.46 10.94
N THR A 432 16.32 22.42 10.43
CA THR A 432 17.06 21.19 10.14
C THR A 432 18.50 21.28 10.67
N ARG A 433 19.05 20.13 11.04
CA ARG A 433 20.47 19.92 11.35
C ARG A 433 21.00 18.82 10.46
N LEU A 434 22.24 18.96 10.00
CA LEU A 434 22.96 17.83 9.40
C LEU A 434 23.71 17.12 10.52
N VAL A 435 23.53 15.80 10.60
CA VAL A 435 24.27 14.94 11.51
C VAL A 435 25.19 14.06 10.68
N VAL A 436 26.46 14.01 11.07
CA VAL A 436 27.45 13.14 10.45
C VAL A 436 27.94 12.16 11.51
N LEU A 437 27.65 10.88 11.30
CA LEU A 437 28.10 9.78 12.14
C LEU A 437 29.25 9.06 11.43
N GLN A 438 30.43 9.15 12.03
CA GLN A 438 31.57 8.32 11.65
C GLN A 438 31.56 7.09 12.54
N LEU A 439 31.54 5.90 11.94
CA LEU A 439 31.71 4.63 12.65
C LEU A 439 33.06 4.04 12.31
N GLY A 440 33.69 3.40 13.30
CA GLY A 440 34.91 2.63 13.12
C GLY A 440 34.82 1.28 13.82
N GLU A 441 35.34 0.23 13.20
CA GLU A 441 35.44 -1.10 13.83
C GLU A 441 36.87 -1.32 14.37
N LEU A 442 36.98 -1.83 15.61
CA LEU A 442 38.26 -2.05 16.30
C LEU A 442 39.03 -3.30 15.85
#